data_AF-D1PSS1-F1
#
_entry.id   AF-D1PSS1-F1
#
_cell.length_a   1.000
_cell.length_b   1.000
_cell.length_c   1.000
_cell.angle_alpha   90.00
_cell.angle_beta   90.00
_cell.angle_gamma   90.00
#
_symmetry.space_group_name_H-M   'P 1'
#
loop_
_entity.id
_entity.type
_entity.pdbx_description
1 polymer ?
#
loop_
_entity_poly.entity_id
_entity_poly.type
_entity_poly.pdbx_seq_one_letter_code
_entity_poly.pdbx_strand_id
1 'polypeptide(L)'
;CSVCKSKHTVRNGVRQGKQLYMCKECHSQFRAGNTVSEDELWRSYQQEKQTIAELSSRFGISLATVKRRLHYIKCEWVQPPLSGGGFVHLDVTYWGRGFDVLLALDSATGLPL
;
A
#
# COMPACT_ATOMS: atom_id res chain seq x y z
N CYS A 1 -0.51 -17.84 -13.14
CA CYS A 1 -0.28 -17.74 -11.68
C CYS A 1 -0.02 -16.28 -11.35
N SER A 2 -0.73 -15.68 -10.39
CA SER A 2 -0.50 -14.27 -10.02
C SER A 2 0.87 -14.04 -9.35
N VAL A 3 1.39 -15.07 -8.67
CA VAL A 3 2.65 -15.06 -7.92
C VAL A 3 3.86 -15.29 -8.84
N CYS A 4 4.02 -16.49 -9.42
CA CYS A 4 5.20 -16.86 -10.20
C CYS A 4 5.04 -16.68 -11.73
N LYS A 5 3.92 -16.12 -12.20
CA LYS A 5 3.59 -15.88 -13.62
C LYS A 5 3.48 -17.12 -14.53
N SER A 6 3.73 -18.34 -14.02
CA SER A 6 3.50 -19.58 -14.75
C SER A 6 2.07 -19.74 -15.30
N LYS A 7 1.94 -20.34 -16.48
CA LYS A 7 0.66 -20.72 -17.11
C LYS A 7 0.13 -22.07 -16.60
N HIS A 8 0.94 -22.87 -15.92
CA HIS A 8 0.56 -24.20 -15.41
C HIS A 8 -0.32 -24.07 -14.16
N THR A 9 -1.63 -23.98 -14.38
CA THR A 9 -2.63 -23.78 -13.33
C THR A 9 -3.80 -24.73 -13.51
N VAL A 10 -4.30 -25.29 -12.40
CA VAL A 10 -5.42 -26.24 -12.38
C VAL A 10 -6.54 -25.75 -11.48
N ARG A 11 -7.78 -26.15 -11.75
CA ARG A 11 -8.91 -25.89 -10.84
C ARG A 11 -8.68 -26.61 -9.51
N ASN A 12 -8.96 -25.93 -8.39
CA ASN A 12 -8.66 -26.41 -7.03
C ASN A 12 -9.82 -26.13 -6.06
N GLY A 13 -11.02 -26.62 -6.39
CA GLY A 13 -12.22 -26.47 -5.57
C GLY A 13 -12.89 -25.09 -5.63
N VAL A 14 -13.89 -24.87 -4.78
CA VAL A 14 -14.71 -23.66 -4.74
C VAL A 14 -14.80 -23.17 -3.29
N ARG A 15 -14.68 -21.86 -3.06
CA ARG A 15 -14.82 -21.25 -1.72
C ARG A 15 -15.66 -20.00 -1.81
N GLN A 16 -16.74 -19.94 -1.01
CA GLN A 16 -17.73 -18.85 -1.03
C GLN A 16 -18.31 -18.63 -2.44
N GLY A 17 -18.67 -19.73 -3.13
CA GLY A 17 -19.21 -19.68 -4.49
C GLY A 17 -18.21 -19.27 -5.59
N LYS A 18 -16.95 -18.98 -5.26
CA LYS A 18 -15.92 -18.58 -6.22
C LYS A 18 -14.92 -19.72 -6.48
N GLN A 19 -14.64 -19.98 -7.75
CA GLN A 19 -13.66 -20.98 -8.19
C GLN A 19 -12.25 -20.62 -7.71
N LEU A 20 -11.54 -21.61 -7.16
CA LEU A 20 -10.13 -21.54 -6.80
C LEU A 20 -9.28 -22.26 -7.85
N TYR A 21 -8.05 -21.80 -7.99
CA TYR A 21 -7.03 -22.34 -8.87
C TYR A 21 -5.75 -22.57 -8.07
N MET A 22 -4.95 -23.54 -8.50
CA MET A 22 -3.64 -23.84 -7.92
C MET A 22 -2.58 -23.82 -9.02
N CYS A 23 -1.48 -23.12 -8.77
CA CYS A 23 -0.31 -23.19 -9.64
C CYS A 23 0.43 -24.51 -9.39
N LYS A 24 0.81 -25.23 -10.46
CA LYS A 24 1.53 -26.50 -10.33
C LYS A 24 3.03 -26.35 -10.13
N GLU A 25 3.57 -25.14 -10.34
CA GLU A 25 4.99 -24.85 -10.15
C GLU A 25 5.30 -24.30 -8.76
N CYS A 26 4.59 -23.26 -8.31
CA CYS A 26 4.83 -22.65 -6.99
C CYS A 26 3.79 -23.07 -5.93
N HIS A 27 2.85 -23.95 -6.26
CA HIS A 27 1.81 -24.45 -5.36
C HIS A 27 0.89 -23.39 -4.73
N SER A 28 0.97 -22.13 -5.16
CA SER A 28 0.08 -21.07 -4.69
C SER A 28 -1.37 -21.31 -5.13
N GLN A 29 -2.30 -21.10 -4.21
CA GLN A 29 -3.74 -21.12 -4.47
C GLN A 29 -4.26 -19.69 -4.64
N PHE A 30 -5.09 -19.45 -5.65
CA PHE A 30 -5.62 -18.12 -5.97
C PHE A 30 -7.01 -18.21 -6.63
N ARG A 31 -7.75 -17.09 -6.65
CA ARG A 31 -8.98 -16.96 -7.45
C ARG A 31 -8.64 -16.34 -8.80
N ALA A 32 -9.33 -16.73 -9.86
CA ALA A 32 -9.21 -16.03 -11.14
C ALA A 32 -9.83 -14.63 -11.04
N GLY A 33 -9.23 -13.68 -11.77
CA GLY A 33 -9.65 -12.27 -11.80
C GLY A 33 -8.45 -11.33 -11.71
N ASN A 34 -8.64 -10.09 -12.16
CA ASN A 34 -7.65 -9.04 -11.99
C ASN A 34 -7.72 -8.51 -10.56
N THR A 35 -6.57 -8.50 -9.89
CA THR A 35 -6.38 -7.83 -8.61
C THR A 35 -5.83 -6.44 -8.87
N VAL A 36 -6.41 -5.41 -8.25
CA VAL A 36 -5.83 -4.05 -8.23
C VAL A 36 -4.35 -4.12 -7.80
N SER A 37 -3.46 -3.40 -8.48
CA SER A 37 -2.04 -3.35 -8.12
C SER A 37 -1.83 -2.62 -6.79
N GLU A 38 -0.65 -2.74 -6.19
CA GLU A 38 -0.32 -1.99 -4.97
C GLU A 38 -0.22 -0.49 -5.27
N ASP A 39 0.39 -0.12 -6.39
CA ASP A 39 0.51 1.27 -6.83
C ASP A 39 -0.85 1.94 -7.05
N GLU A 40 -1.79 1.24 -7.70
CA GLU A 40 -3.13 1.78 -7.96
C GLU A 40 -3.94 1.91 -6.65
N LEU A 41 -3.81 0.92 -5.75
CA LEU A 41 -4.44 0.97 -4.43
C LEU A 41 -3.88 2.14 -3.61
N TRP A 42 -2.56 2.33 -3.61
CA TRP A 42 -1.88 3.43 -2.91
C TRP A 42 -2.26 4.79 -3.47
N ARG A 43 -2.24 4.94 -4.79
CA ARG A 43 -2.64 6.18 -5.48
C ARG A 43 -4.06 6.58 -5.10
N SER A 44 -4.99 5.63 -5.14
CA SER A 44 -6.40 5.87 -4.80
C SER A 44 -6.57 6.28 -3.33
N TYR A 45 -5.78 5.69 -2.42
CA TYR A 45 -5.80 6.04 -1.01
C TYR A 45 -5.18 7.42 -0.74
N GLN A 46 -3.95 7.67 -1.23
CA GLN A 46 -3.15 8.84 -0.88
C GLN A 46 -3.53 10.08 -1.70
N GLN A 47 -3.68 9.94 -3.03
CA GLN A 47 -3.88 11.08 -3.94
C GLN A 47 -5.36 11.38 -4.13
N GLU A 48 -6.18 10.34 -4.32
CA GLU A 48 -7.63 10.49 -4.51
C GLU A 48 -8.40 10.55 -3.17
N LYS A 49 -7.69 10.42 -2.04
CA LYS A 49 -8.22 10.52 -0.66
C LYS A 49 -9.38 9.57 -0.37
N GLN A 50 -9.42 8.41 -1.03
CA GLN A 50 -10.49 7.44 -0.82
C GLN A 50 -10.35 6.76 0.53
N THR A 51 -11.47 6.63 1.22
CA THR A 51 -11.57 5.87 2.47
C THR A 51 -11.43 4.37 2.22
N ILE A 52 -11.12 3.62 3.28
CA ILE A 52 -11.05 2.15 3.23
C ILE A 52 -12.37 1.54 2.73
N ALA A 53 -13.51 2.14 3.06
CA ALA A 53 -14.83 1.68 2.63
C ALA A 53 -15.04 1.89 1.11
N GLU A 54 -14.68 3.07 0.60
CA GLU A 54 -14.77 3.38 -0.83
C GLU A 54 -13.83 2.49 -1.65
N LEU A 55 -12.59 2.28 -1.19
CA LEU A 55 -11.65 1.36 -1.83
C LEU A 55 -12.18 -0.08 -1.87
N SER A 56 -12.80 -0.53 -0.78
CA SER A 56 -13.40 -1.87 -0.70
C SER A 56 -14.53 -2.04 -1.73
N SER A 57 -15.40 -1.03 -1.83
CA SER A 57 -16.48 -1.01 -2.81
C SER A 57 -15.95 -0.96 -4.24
N ARG A 58 -15.01 -0.05 -4.52
CA ARG A 58 -14.44 0.19 -5.85
C ARG A 58 -13.73 -1.04 -6.41
N PHE A 59 -12.92 -1.71 -5.60
CA PHE A 59 -12.08 -2.83 -6.05
C PHE A 59 -12.67 -4.21 -5.73
N GLY A 60 -13.85 -4.28 -5.12
CA GLY A 60 -14.52 -5.54 -4.80
C GLY A 60 -13.73 -6.45 -3.83
N ILE A 61 -12.90 -5.85 -2.97
CA ILE A 61 -12.07 -6.55 -1.97
C ILE A 61 -12.53 -6.20 -0.56
N SER A 62 -12.35 -7.10 0.41
CA SER A 62 -12.79 -6.86 1.78
C SER A 62 -12.05 -5.70 2.46
N LEU A 63 -12.71 -5.00 3.38
CA LEU A 63 -12.09 -3.95 4.22
C LEU A 63 -10.79 -4.43 4.89
N ALA A 64 -10.78 -5.67 5.39
CA ALA A 64 -9.60 -6.28 6.01
C ALA A 64 -8.46 -6.46 5.00
N THR A 65 -8.76 -6.81 3.75
CA THR A 65 -7.76 -6.91 2.68
C THR A 65 -7.21 -5.55 2.30
N VAL A 66 -8.04 -4.50 2.20
CA VAL A 66 -7.58 -3.13 1.96
C VAL A 66 -6.62 -2.68 3.05
N LYS A 67 -7.02 -2.78 4.33
CA LYS A 67 -6.19 -2.43 5.49
C LYS A 67 -4.84 -3.16 5.47
N ARG A 68 -4.89 -4.49 5.29
CA ARG A 68 -3.69 -5.33 5.27
C ARG A 68 -2.75 -4.93 4.12
N ARG A 69 -3.28 -4.68 2.92
CA ARG A 69 -2.46 -4.30 1.76
C ARG A 69 -1.82 -2.94 1.97
N LEU A 70 -2.59 -1.93 2.37
CA LEU A 70 -2.04 -0.59 2.67
C LEU A 70 -0.95 -0.64 3.75
N HIS A 71 -1.13 -1.46 4.80
CA HIS A 71 -0.14 -1.64 5.85
C HIS A 71 1.20 -2.20 5.34
N TYR A 72 1.20 -3.03 4.30
CA TYR A 72 2.43 -3.61 3.75
C TYR A 72 3.15 -2.73 2.73
N ILE A 73 2.51 -1.65 2.27
CA ILE A 73 3.16 -0.68 1.39
C ILE A 73 4.15 0.12 2.24
N LYS A 74 5.43 0.00 1.90
CA LYS A 74 6.52 0.73 2.55
C LYS A 74 7.02 1.82 1.62
N CYS A 75 7.13 3.03 2.13
CA CYS A 75 7.89 4.10 1.49
C CYS A 75 9.19 4.27 2.27
N GLU A 76 10.32 4.06 1.60
CA GLU A 76 11.61 4.41 2.18
C GLU A 76 11.81 5.91 1.96
N TRP A 77 12.02 6.61 3.07
CA TRP A 77 12.47 7.99 3.05
C TRP A 77 13.91 8.02 3.55
N VAL A 78 14.77 8.70 2.79
CA VAL A 78 16.18 8.84 3.12
C VAL A 78 16.39 10.30 3.49
N GLN A 79 16.95 10.51 4.67
CA GLN A 79 17.31 11.84 5.13
C GLN A 79 18.36 12.45 4.21
N PRO A 80 18.14 13.63 3.62
CA PRO A 80 19.17 14.31 2.87
C PRO A 80 20.37 14.66 3.77
N PRO A 81 21.60 14.66 3.24
CA PRO A 81 22.77 15.02 4.03
C PRO A 81 22.68 16.49 4.46
N LEU A 82 22.76 16.73 5.77
CA LEU A 82 22.75 18.06 6.34
C LEU A 82 24.18 18.59 6.44
N SER A 83 24.42 19.82 5.98
CA SER A 83 25.72 20.47 6.08
C SER A 83 25.56 21.97 6.31
N GLY A 84 26.50 22.57 7.06
CA GLY A 84 26.49 23.99 7.37
C GLY A 84 25.56 24.35 8.55
N GLY A 85 25.00 25.56 8.51
CA GLY A 85 24.06 26.08 9.50
C GLY A 85 22.99 26.96 8.85
N GLY A 86 21.83 27.10 9.49
CA GLY A 86 20.70 27.81 8.92
C GLY A 86 19.47 27.79 9.83
N PHE A 87 18.32 28.10 9.25
CA PHE A 87 17.03 28.12 9.94
C PHE A 87 16.15 26.97 9.47
N VAL A 88 15.34 26.44 10.37
CA VAL A 88 14.43 25.31 10.10
C VAL A 88 13.03 25.71 10.51
N HIS A 89 12.06 25.46 9.64
CA HIS A 89 10.64 25.54 9.97
C HIS A 89 10.19 24.18 10.47
N LEU A 90 9.70 24.13 11.71
CA LEU A 90 9.22 22.91 12.34
C LEU A 90 7.70 22.99 12.50
N ASP A 91 7.02 21.93 12.08
CA ASP A 91 5.59 21.74 12.34
C ASP A 91 5.35 20.34 12.91
N VAL A 92 4.46 20.25 13.91
CA VAL A 92 4.10 18.99 14.55
C VAL A 92 2.60 18.82 14.47
N THR A 93 2.17 17.68 13.94
CA THR A 93 0.78 17.27 14.01
C THR A 93 0.64 16.06 14.92
N TYR A 94 -0.33 16.10 15.82
CA TYR A 94 -0.62 15.05 16.79
C TYR A 94 -1.87 14.25 16.39
N TRP A 95 -1.82 12.91 16.45
CA TRP A 95 -2.96 12.04 16.07
C TRP A 95 -3.60 11.26 17.22
N GLY A 96 -3.21 11.52 18.47
CA GLY A 96 -3.90 11.01 19.68
C GLY A 96 -3.90 9.49 19.85
N ARG A 97 -3.19 8.74 19.00
CA ARG A 97 -3.11 7.27 19.01
C ARG A 97 -1.67 6.75 18.94
N GLY A 98 -0.76 7.43 19.64
CA GLY A 98 0.62 6.97 19.85
C GLY A 98 1.53 7.11 18.63
N PHE A 99 1.13 7.91 17.64
CA PHE A 99 1.97 8.28 16.51
C PHE A 99 1.70 9.75 16.17
N ASP A 100 2.77 10.53 16.13
CA ASP A 100 2.76 11.95 15.81
C ASP A 100 3.83 12.20 14.74
N VAL A 101 3.61 13.19 13.88
CA VAL A 101 4.55 13.53 12.79
C VAL A 101 5.14 14.89 13.07
N LEU A 102 6.47 14.94 13.13
CA LEU A 102 7.26 16.17 13.06
C LEU A 102 7.74 16.33 11.62
N LEU A 103 7.45 17.46 11.00
CA LEU A 103 8.02 17.88 9.72
C LEU A 103 9.01 19.01 9.98
N ALA A 104 10.21 18.88 9.43
CA ALA A 104 11.24 19.90 9.46
C ALA A 104 11.61 20.29 8.03
N LEU A 105 11.53 21.59 7.70
CA LEU A 105 11.90 22.13 6.40
C LEU A 105 13.10 23.08 6.56
N ASP A 106 14.14 22.89 5.76
CA ASP A 106 15.21 23.89 5.65
C ASP A 106 14.65 25.19 5.07
N SER A 107 14.88 26.31 5.75
CA SER A 107 14.37 27.61 5.31
C SER A 107 15.04 28.10 4.02
N ALA A 108 16.26 27.65 3.69
CA ALA A 108 16.96 28.09 2.49
C ALA A 108 16.46 27.36 1.24
N THR A 109 16.29 26.04 1.31
CA THR A 109 15.90 25.20 0.18
C THR A 109 14.39 24.94 0.08
N GLY A 110 13.65 25.08 1.19
CA GLY A 110 12.25 24.68 1.29
C GLY A 110 12.03 23.17 1.22
N LEU A 111 13.11 22.37 1.31
CA LEU A 111 13.05 20.92 1.25
C LEU A 111 12.96 20.32 2.68
N PRO A 112 12.31 19.15 2.82
CA PRO A 112 12.34 18.41 4.08
C PRO A 112 13.75 18.01 4.48
N LEU A 113 14.09 18.24 5.75
CA LEU A 113 15.32 17.75 6.40
C LEU A 113 15.26 16.26 6.63
#